data_AF-A0A2V5NLG2-F1
#
_entry.id   AF-A0A2V5NLG2-F1
#
_cell.length_a   1.000
_cell.length_b   1.000
_cell.length_c   1.000
_cell.angle_alpha   90.00
_cell.angle_beta   90.00
_cell.angle_gamma   90.00
#
_symmetry.space_group_name_H-M   'P 1'
#
loop_
_entity.id
_entity.type
_entity.pdbx_description
1 polymer ?
#
loop_
_entity_poly.entity_id
_entity_poly.type
_entity_poly.pdbx_seq_one_letter_code
_entity_poly.pdbx_strand_id
1 'polypeptide(L)'
;MRRILILLVIVAACAASLGALWIFRGREISSFVDRYWTVESQSAPIHSIAYEGNGTGGILIVNKLSLSLNDLPKSMSLSVGSTKDNQFALASSGKVFAFGLLTSTAENTGDMTGQSPSWKRHIYYEIRWKKASGADLQMLWHYEQFFYPGNGWGSGFMTHKGPTRLTRVKINE
;
A
#
# COMPACT_ATOMS: atom_id res chain seq x y z
N MET A 1 37.22 3.79 -43.41
CA MET A 1 36.37 4.99 -43.23
C MET A 1 34.90 4.77 -43.64
N ARG A 2 34.58 4.26 -44.84
CA ARG A 2 33.16 4.06 -45.28
C ARG A 2 32.32 3.16 -44.36
N ARG A 3 32.87 2.07 -43.83
CA ARG A 3 32.17 1.18 -42.86
C ARG A 3 31.84 1.86 -41.53
N ILE A 4 32.72 2.76 -41.06
CA ILE A 4 32.52 3.52 -39.82
C ILE A 4 31.43 4.58 -40.02
N LEU A 5 31.43 5.26 -41.17
CA LEU A 5 30.37 6.21 -41.52
C LEU A 5 28.99 5.54 -41.63
N ILE A 6 28.91 4.36 -42.22
CA ILE A 6 27.64 3.59 -42.30
C ILE A 6 27.15 3.21 -40.91
N LEU A 7 28.04 2.72 -40.03
CA LEU A 7 27.68 2.38 -38.66
C LEU A 7 27.17 3.60 -37.89
N LEU A 8 27.81 4.76 -38.03
CA LEU A 8 27.36 6.00 -37.37
C LEU A 8 25.97 6.44 -37.84
N VAL A 9 25.69 6.35 -39.14
CA VAL A 9 24.36 6.68 -39.69
C VAL A 9 23.29 5.73 -39.17
N ILE A 10 23.57 4.43 -39.09
CA ILE A 10 22.63 3.44 -38.54
C ILE A 10 22.34 3.73 -37.07
N VAL A 11 23.38 3.97 -36.27
CA VAL A 11 23.23 4.28 -34.83
C VAL A 11 22.42 5.58 -34.64
N ALA A 12 22.69 6.62 -35.43
CA ALA A 12 21.95 7.86 -35.37
C ALA A 12 20.47 7.67 -35.75
N ALA A 13 20.18 6.88 -36.80
CA ALA A 13 18.81 6.57 -37.20
C ALA A 13 18.08 5.74 -36.13
N CYS A 14 18.75 4.76 -35.51
CA CYS A 14 18.21 4.00 -34.38
C CYS A 14 17.91 4.90 -33.18
N ALA A 15 18.83 5.79 -32.80
CA ALA A 15 18.61 6.72 -31.68
C ALA A 15 17.43 7.67 -31.94
N ALA A 16 17.31 8.21 -33.16
CA ALA A 16 16.20 9.09 -33.54
C ALA A 16 14.84 8.37 -33.53
N SER A 17 14.80 7.12 -34.03
CA SER A 17 13.58 6.31 -34.03
C SER A 17 13.17 5.86 -32.62
N LEU A 18 14.13 5.49 -31.77
CA LEU A 18 13.89 5.23 -30.34
C LEU A 18 13.36 6.49 -29.62
N GLY A 19 13.93 7.66 -29.91
CA GLY A 19 13.46 8.94 -29.35
C GLY A 19 12.04 9.27 -29.78
N ALA A 20 11.71 9.11 -31.06
CA ALA A 20 10.35 9.31 -31.57
C ALA A 20 9.38 8.32 -30.95
N LEU A 21 9.74 7.04 -30.86
CA LEU A 21 8.93 6.02 -30.21
C LEU A 21 8.68 6.37 -28.72
N TRP A 22 9.68 6.89 -28.02
CA TRP A 22 9.54 7.31 -26.63
C TRP A 22 8.65 8.56 -26.46
N ILE A 23 8.70 9.53 -27.38
CA ILE A 23 7.83 10.72 -27.30
C ILE A 23 6.37 10.34 -27.59
N PHE A 24 6.11 9.53 -28.62
CA PHE A 24 4.75 9.20 -29.04
C PHE A 24 4.11 8.07 -28.24
N ARG A 25 4.91 7.08 -27.80
CA ARG A 25 4.43 5.87 -27.11
C ARG A 25 5.05 5.69 -25.73
N GLY A 26 5.91 6.59 -25.24
CA GLY A 26 6.55 6.44 -23.93
C GLY A 26 5.56 6.34 -22.79
N ARG A 27 4.43 7.05 -22.86
CA ARG A 27 3.35 6.91 -21.86
C ARG A 27 2.75 5.50 -21.85
N GLU A 28 2.47 4.93 -23.01
CA GLU A 28 1.91 3.59 -23.13
C GLU A 28 2.93 2.52 -22.73
N ILE A 29 4.19 2.67 -23.15
CA ILE A 29 5.30 1.80 -22.78
C ILE A 29 5.52 1.84 -21.27
N SER A 30 5.53 3.02 -20.65
CA SER A 30 5.63 3.16 -19.19
C SER A 30 4.46 2.48 -18.48
N SER A 31 3.23 2.67 -18.99
CA SER A 31 2.06 2.00 -18.41
C SER A 31 2.09 0.49 -18.57
N PHE A 32 2.70 -0.02 -19.65
CA PHE A 32 2.87 -1.45 -19.93
C PHE A 32 3.95 -2.06 -19.03
N VAL A 33 5.08 -1.37 -18.85
CA VAL A 33 6.15 -1.80 -17.92
C VAL A 33 5.62 -1.78 -16.50
N ASP A 34 4.93 -0.72 -16.07
CA ASP A 34 4.30 -0.61 -14.74
C ASP A 34 3.14 -1.60 -14.52
N ARG A 35 2.61 -2.15 -15.63
CA ARG A 35 1.59 -3.21 -15.67
C ARG A 35 2.16 -4.60 -15.38
N TYR A 36 3.41 -4.88 -15.78
CA TYR A 36 4.02 -6.21 -15.67
C TYR A 36 5.23 -6.29 -14.75
N TRP A 37 5.87 -5.16 -14.44
CA TRP A 37 7.00 -5.14 -13.53
C TRP A 37 6.51 -5.20 -12.10
N THR A 38 6.98 -6.21 -11.38
CA THR A 38 6.70 -6.39 -9.96
C THR A 38 7.53 -5.39 -9.17
N VAL A 39 6.85 -4.57 -8.36
CA VAL A 39 7.51 -3.60 -7.47
C VAL A 39 8.09 -4.36 -6.28
N GLU A 40 9.36 -4.12 -5.99
CA GLU A 40 10.05 -4.69 -4.85
C GLU A 40 9.40 -4.26 -3.53
N SER A 41 9.31 -5.16 -2.56
CA SER A 41 8.71 -4.89 -1.25
C SER A 41 9.56 -3.87 -0.49
N GLN A 42 9.08 -2.63 -0.40
CA GLN A 42 9.74 -1.59 0.40
C GLN A 42 9.40 -1.77 1.89
N SER A 43 10.43 -1.72 2.73
CA SER A 43 10.28 -1.65 4.19
C SER A 43 10.63 -0.25 4.66
N ALA A 44 9.71 0.40 5.38
CA ALA A 44 9.93 1.72 5.96
C ALA A 44 9.79 1.64 7.48
N PRO A 45 10.65 2.36 8.25
CA PRO A 45 10.49 2.43 9.69
C PRO A 45 9.16 3.11 10.07
N ILE A 46 8.57 2.67 11.18
CA ILE A 46 7.34 3.22 11.72
C ILE A 46 7.69 4.39 12.65
N HIS A 47 7.22 5.58 12.33
CA HIS A 47 7.43 6.81 13.09
C HIS A 47 6.18 7.26 13.83
N SER A 48 5.00 7.02 13.25
CA SER A 48 3.71 7.35 13.89
C SER A 48 2.68 6.24 13.70
N ILE A 49 1.84 6.07 14.72
CA ILE A 49 0.63 5.25 14.67
C ILE A 49 -0.52 6.06 15.25
N ALA A 50 -1.65 6.07 14.56
CA ALA A 50 -2.90 6.62 15.01
C ALA A 50 -4.05 5.65 14.69
N TYR A 51 -5.19 5.85 15.35
CA TYR A 51 -6.38 5.06 15.14
C TYR A 51 -7.62 5.94 15.20
N GLU A 52 -8.48 5.75 14.22
CA GLU A 52 -9.78 6.41 14.12
C GLU A 52 -10.86 5.35 13.99
N GLY A 53 -11.74 5.21 14.99
CA GLY A 53 -12.77 4.18 14.96
C GLY A 53 -13.58 4.03 16.24
N ASN A 54 -14.45 3.02 16.27
CA ASN A 54 -15.40 2.76 17.37
C ASN A 54 -15.03 1.52 18.22
N GLY A 55 -13.79 1.06 18.10
CA GLY A 55 -13.21 -0.02 18.91
C GLY A 55 -13.43 -1.43 18.39
N THR A 56 -14.42 -1.65 17.52
CA THR A 56 -14.63 -2.92 16.78
C THR A 56 -14.34 -2.82 15.29
N GLY A 57 -14.04 -1.61 14.82
CA GLY A 57 -13.75 -1.26 13.44
C GLY A 57 -13.24 0.19 13.38
N GLY A 58 -12.57 0.53 12.29
CA GLY A 58 -11.95 1.83 12.10
C GLY A 58 -10.84 1.80 11.06
N ILE A 59 -9.98 2.80 11.12
CA ILE A 59 -8.80 2.97 10.29
C ILE A 59 -7.59 3.04 11.22
N LEU A 60 -6.63 2.14 11.02
CA LEU A 60 -5.30 2.21 11.61
C LEU A 60 -4.42 3.04 10.68
N ILE A 61 -3.92 4.16 11.16
CA ILE A 61 -3.07 5.06 10.37
C ILE A 61 -1.63 4.83 10.83
N VAL A 62 -0.76 4.39 9.92
CA VAL A 62 0.66 4.15 10.21
C VAL A 62 1.50 5.03 9.30
N ASN A 63 2.25 5.97 9.87
CA ASN A 63 2.89 7.07 9.14
C ASN A 63 1.85 7.88 8.35
N LYS A 64 1.73 7.62 7.04
CA LYS A 64 0.76 8.22 6.12
C LYS A 64 -0.17 7.17 5.48
N LEU A 65 -0.10 5.93 5.97
CA LEU A 65 -0.79 4.76 5.41
C LEU A 65 -2.07 4.52 6.21
N SER A 66 -3.23 4.73 5.61
CA SER A 66 -4.54 4.46 6.23
C SER A 66 -4.98 3.02 5.95
N LEU A 67 -5.04 2.19 6.98
CA LEU A 67 -5.33 0.76 6.89
C LEU A 67 -6.69 0.42 7.52
N SER A 68 -7.62 -0.10 6.72
CA SER A 68 -8.97 -0.47 7.18
C SER A 68 -8.94 -1.65 8.15
N LEU A 69 -9.72 -1.54 9.22
CA LEU A 69 -10.02 -2.59 10.20
C LEU A 69 -11.49 -3.02 10.16
N ASN A 70 -12.27 -2.54 9.19
CA ASN A 70 -13.73 -2.74 9.15
C ASN A 70 -14.13 -4.13 8.61
N ASP A 71 -13.45 -4.62 7.57
CA ASP A 71 -13.81 -5.87 6.89
C ASP A 71 -12.97 -7.05 7.37
N LEU A 72 -13.30 -7.52 8.58
CA LEU A 72 -12.65 -8.68 9.19
C LEU A 72 -13.19 -10.01 8.64
N PRO A 73 -12.38 -11.08 8.61
CA PRO A 73 -12.87 -12.45 8.42
C PRO A 73 -13.82 -12.82 9.56
N LYS A 74 -14.89 -13.58 9.29
CA LYS A 74 -15.83 -14.04 10.34
C LYS A 74 -15.17 -14.85 11.46
N SER A 75 -14.00 -15.44 11.20
CA SER A 75 -13.20 -16.20 12.17
C SER A 75 -12.28 -15.34 13.04
N MET A 76 -12.20 -14.03 12.80
CA MET A 76 -11.29 -13.12 13.47
C MET A 76 -12.07 -12.10 14.29
N SER A 77 -11.77 -12.06 15.59
CA SER A 77 -12.20 -10.96 16.46
C SER A 77 -11.03 -10.00 16.64
N LEU A 78 -11.28 -8.73 16.34
CA LEU A 78 -10.36 -7.63 16.59
C LEU A 78 -11.09 -6.60 17.45
N SER A 79 -10.46 -6.19 18.54
CA SER A 79 -10.89 -5.03 19.28
C SER A 79 -9.72 -4.09 19.48
N VAL A 80 -10.02 -2.80 19.42
CA VAL A 80 -9.07 -1.72 19.56
C VAL A 80 -9.53 -0.86 20.72
N GLY A 81 -8.63 -0.59 21.64
CA GLY A 81 -8.94 0.19 22.82
C GLY A 81 -7.69 0.82 23.41
N SER A 82 -7.83 1.32 24.64
CA SER A 82 -6.72 1.85 25.41
C SER A 82 -6.44 0.95 26.60
N THR A 83 -5.17 0.80 26.97
CA THR A 83 -4.79 0.17 28.24
C THR A 83 -5.16 1.08 29.42
N LYS A 84 -5.06 0.56 30.64
CA LYS A 84 -5.21 1.35 31.89
C LYS A 84 -4.22 2.53 31.96
N ASP A 85 -3.13 2.47 31.20
CA ASP A 85 -2.08 3.48 31.15
C ASP A 85 -2.25 4.45 29.96
N ASN A 86 -3.45 4.53 29.38
CA ASN A 86 -3.77 5.32 28.17
C ASN A 86 -2.91 4.99 26.94
N GLN A 87 -2.36 3.78 26.87
CA GLN A 87 -1.62 3.32 25.69
C GLN A 87 -2.59 2.76 24.67
N PHE A 88 -2.36 3.03 23.38
CA PHE A 88 -3.11 2.39 22.31
C PHE A 88 -2.89 0.88 22.36
N ALA A 89 -3.95 0.08 22.37
CA ALA A 89 -3.87 -1.36 22.41
C ALA A 89 -4.80 -2.02 21.40
N LEU A 90 -4.27 -3.02 20.72
CA LEU A 90 -5.01 -3.88 19.81
C LEU A 90 -5.08 -5.26 20.42
N ALA A 91 -6.30 -5.78 20.54
CA ALA A 91 -6.56 -7.10 21.02
C ALA A 91 -7.13 -7.96 19.90
N SER A 92 -6.60 -9.18 19.76
CA SER A 92 -7.12 -10.16 18.83
C SER A 92 -7.03 -11.55 19.43
N SER A 93 -8.12 -12.33 19.30
CA SER A 93 -8.19 -13.70 19.80
C SER A 93 -7.76 -13.85 21.28
N GLY A 94 -8.11 -12.87 22.12
CA GLY A 94 -7.81 -12.87 23.56
C GLY A 94 -6.41 -12.37 23.96
N LYS A 95 -5.53 -12.07 22.99
CA LYS A 95 -4.20 -11.48 23.24
C LYS A 95 -4.24 -9.98 23.04
N VAL A 96 -3.51 -9.23 23.87
CA VAL A 96 -3.48 -7.76 23.83
C VAL A 96 -2.08 -7.26 23.50
N PHE A 97 -1.96 -6.38 22.51
CA PHE A 97 -0.72 -5.74 22.12
C PHE A 97 -0.83 -4.22 22.27
N ALA A 98 -0.13 -3.65 23.25
CA ALA A 98 -0.05 -2.20 23.45
C ALA A 98 1.08 -1.55 22.62
N PHE A 99 0.81 -0.45 21.92
CA PHE A 99 1.78 0.23 21.05
C PHE A 99 2.47 1.43 21.69
N GLY A 100 2.07 1.84 22.90
CA GLY A 100 2.65 3.00 23.60
C GLY A 100 1.80 4.27 23.47
N LEU A 101 2.40 5.42 23.82
CA LEU A 101 1.73 6.72 23.95
C LEU A 101 1.37 7.32 22.57
N LEU A 102 0.16 7.86 22.46
CA LEU A 102 -0.39 8.42 21.22
C LEU A 102 0.10 9.86 20.98
N THR A 103 0.56 10.16 19.76
CA THR A 103 0.57 11.54 19.23
C THR A 103 -0.30 11.53 17.98
N SER A 104 -1.48 12.13 18.10
CA SER A 104 -2.47 12.23 17.03
C SER A 104 -2.18 13.44 16.16
N THR A 105 -1.90 13.22 14.88
CA THR A 105 -2.18 14.19 13.82
C THR A 105 -2.41 13.39 12.55
N ALA A 106 -3.68 13.15 12.22
CA ALA A 106 -4.08 12.54 10.97
C ALA A 106 -4.86 13.57 10.16
N GLU A 107 -4.29 13.98 9.03
CA GLU A 107 -4.97 14.75 8.01
C GLU A 107 -5.30 13.76 6.89
N ASN A 108 -6.59 13.43 6.74
CA ASN A 108 -7.07 12.54 5.70
C ASN A 108 -7.15 13.29 4.37
N THR A 109 -6.48 12.79 3.33
CA THR A 109 -6.67 13.26 1.95
C THR A 109 -6.94 12.06 1.04
N GLY A 110 -8.06 12.09 0.32
CA GLY A 110 -8.40 11.04 -0.63
C GLY A 110 -9.77 11.25 -1.25
N ASP A 111 -9.87 12.25 -2.13
CA ASP A 111 -11.03 12.46 -3.00
C ASP A 111 -10.98 11.45 -4.15
N MET A 112 -12.10 10.80 -4.49
CA MET A 112 -12.17 9.79 -5.56
C MET A 112 -13.29 10.10 -6.55
N THR A 113 -12.92 10.20 -7.83
CA THR A 113 -13.85 10.40 -8.95
C THR A 113 -14.35 9.06 -9.52
N GLY A 114 -15.63 9.02 -9.89
CA GLY A 114 -16.36 7.82 -10.32
C GLY A 114 -16.03 7.33 -11.74
N GLN A 115 -14.82 6.83 -11.97
CA GLN A 115 -14.44 6.16 -13.22
C GLN A 115 -14.51 4.63 -13.09
N SER A 116 -14.75 3.94 -14.21
CA SER A 116 -14.75 2.47 -14.27
C SER A 116 -13.33 1.93 -14.53
N PRO A 117 -12.85 0.96 -13.73
CA PRO A 117 -11.50 0.46 -13.86
C PRO A 117 -11.34 -0.49 -15.04
N SER A 118 -10.19 -0.42 -15.72
CA SER A 118 -9.86 -1.33 -16.83
C SER A 118 -9.05 -2.55 -16.41
N TRP A 119 -8.39 -2.47 -15.25
CA TRP A 119 -7.61 -3.57 -14.71
C TRP A 119 -7.45 -3.46 -13.19
N LYS A 120 -6.93 -4.51 -12.56
CA LYS A 120 -6.84 -4.70 -11.11
C LYS A 120 -5.59 -5.51 -10.77
N ARG A 121 -4.90 -5.10 -9.70
CA ARG A 121 -3.85 -5.88 -9.02
C ARG A 121 -4.13 -6.01 -7.53
N HIS A 122 -3.55 -7.02 -6.91
CA HIS A 122 -3.59 -7.19 -5.46
C HIS A 122 -2.34 -6.58 -4.83
N ILE A 123 -2.54 -5.82 -3.76
CA ILE A 123 -1.48 -5.21 -2.95
C ILE A 123 -1.58 -5.76 -1.54
N TYR A 124 -0.43 -6.10 -0.98
CA TYR A 124 -0.31 -6.55 0.39
C TYR A 124 0.46 -5.50 1.19
N TYR A 125 -0.13 -5.06 2.30
CA TYR A 125 0.59 -4.27 3.30
C TYR A 125 0.83 -5.13 4.51
N GLU A 126 2.08 -5.16 4.96
CA GLU A 126 2.48 -5.91 6.12
C GLU A 126 3.08 -4.97 7.15
N ILE A 127 2.57 -5.04 8.38
CA ILE A 127 3.20 -4.42 9.54
C ILE A 127 3.81 -5.55 10.36
N ARG A 128 5.11 -5.42 10.65
CA ARG A 128 5.84 -6.26 11.60
C ARG A 128 6.38 -5.37 12.70
N TRP A 129 5.98 -5.64 13.93
CA TRP A 129 6.40 -4.88 15.09
C TRP A 129 7.02 -5.81 16.11
N LYS A 130 8.29 -5.57 16.45
CA LYS A 130 8.99 -6.26 17.53
C LYS A 130 9.29 -5.30 18.67
N LYS A 131 8.85 -5.64 19.88
CA LYS A 131 9.17 -4.89 21.10
C LYS A 131 10.53 -5.33 21.64
N ALA A 132 11.17 -4.45 22.41
CA ALA A 132 12.36 -4.79 23.19
C ALA A 132 12.11 -5.94 24.19
N SER A 133 10.86 -6.12 24.62
CA SER A 133 10.44 -7.22 25.49
C SER A 133 10.40 -8.59 24.79
N GLY A 134 10.59 -8.66 23.47
CA GLY A 134 10.50 -9.89 22.68
C GLY A 134 9.14 -10.10 21.98
N ALA A 135 8.08 -9.45 22.46
CA ALA A 135 6.75 -9.56 21.88
C ALA A 135 6.71 -9.06 20.42
N ASP A 136 6.00 -9.80 19.57
CA ASP A 136 5.94 -9.61 18.12
C ASP A 136 4.48 -9.53 17.65
N LEU A 137 4.18 -8.51 16.84
CA LEU A 137 2.91 -8.33 16.16
C LEU A 137 3.13 -8.32 14.66
N GLN A 138 2.39 -9.17 13.96
CA GLN A 138 2.35 -9.20 12.51
C GLN A 138 0.91 -9.02 12.03
N MET A 139 0.69 -8.03 11.18
CA MET A 139 -0.60 -7.76 10.57
C MET A 139 -0.45 -7.66 9.05
N LEU A 140 -1.33 -8.34 8.31
CA LEU A 140 -1.31 -8.37 6.85
C LEU A 140 -2.66 -7.93 6.30
N TRP A 141 -2.66 -6.88 5.50
CA TRP A 141 -3.81 -6.41 4.77
C TRP A 141 -3.70 -6.78 3.30
N HIS A 142 -4.85 -7.07 2.70
CA HIS A 142 -5.02 -7.27 1.28
C HIS A 142 -5.89 -6.15 0.71
N TYR A 143 -5.37 -5.44 -0.29
CA TYR A 143 -6.05 -4.38 -1.02
C TYR A 143 -6.11 -4.70 -2.50
N GLU A 144 -7.12 -4.14 -3.16
CA GLU A 144 -7.26 -4.16 -4.60
C GLU A 144 -6.94 -2.78 -5.14
N GLN A 145 -5.92 -2.68 -5.98
CA GLN A 145 -5.60 -1.44 -6.67
C GLN A 145 -6.04 -1.55 -8.12
N PHE A 146 -6.77 -0.56 -8.57
CA PHE A 146 -7.33 -0.52 -9.91
C PHE A 146 -6.50 0.37 -10.84
N PHE A 147 -6.48 0.02 -12.12
CA PHE A 147 -5.84 0.80 -13.18
C PHE A 147 -6.91 1.47 -14.04
N TYR A 148 -6.80 2.79 -14.19
CA TYR A 148 -7.68 3.62 -14.98
C TYR A 148 -6.96 4.10 -16.24
N PRO A 149 -7.47 3.81 -17.45
CA PRO A 149 -6.88 4.31 -18.70
C PRO A 149 -6.90 5.84 -18.69
N GLY A 150 -5.72 6.45 -18.65
CA GLY A 150 -5.56 7.91 -18.54
C GLY A 150 -4.93 8.36 -17.23
N ASN A 151 -5.23 7.69 -16.10
CA ASN A 151 -4.73 8.11 -14.78
C ASN A 151 -3.68 7.15 -14.21
N GLY A 152 -3.54 5.94 -14.79
CA GLY A 152 -2.60 4.93 -14.30
C GLY A 152 -3.18 4.12 -13.15
N TRP A 153 -2.31 3.58 -12.28
CA TRP A 153 -2.77 2.96 -11.04
C TRP A 153 -3.39 4.00 -10.12
N GLY A 154 -4.66 3.81 -9.75
CA GLY A 154 -5.35 4.63 -8.77
C GLY A 154 -4.79 4.41 -7.36
N SER A 155 -5.25 5.19 -6.39
CA SER A 155 -4.90 4.97 -4.99
C SER A 155 -5.27 3.54 -4.55
N GLY A 156 -4.34 2.80 -3.94
CA GLY A 156 -4.63 1.48 -3.36
C GLY A 156 -5.53 1.54 -2.14
N PHE A 157 -5.81 2.74 -1.63
CA PHE A 157 -6.70 3.02 -0.52
C PHE A 157 -8.14 3.23 -1.00
N MET A 158 -8.72 2.20 -1.63
CA MET A 158 -10.14 2.25 -1.98
C MET A 158 -10.97 2.18 -0.68
N THR A 159 -11.55 3.30 -0.26
CA THR A 159 -12.62 3.38 0.78
C THR A 159 -14.00 3.03 0.20
N HIS A 160 -14.08 2.49 -1.02
CA HIS A 160 -15.28 1.83 -1.53
C HIS A 160 -15.50 0.52 -0.76
N LYS A 161 -16.78 0.14 -0.60
CA LYS A 161 -17.24 -1.14 -0.04
C LYS A 161 -16.83 -2.33 -0.95
N GLY A 162 -15.55 -2.65 -0.96
CA GLY A 162 -14.92 -3.75 -1.71
C GLY A 162 -14.07 -4.63 -0.76
N PRO A 163 -13.43 -5.71 -1.26
CA PRO A 163 -12.75 -6.71 -0.42
C PRO A 163 -11.35 -6.24 0.03
N THR A 164 -11.26 -5.02 0.55
CA THR A 164 -10.13 -4.55 1.35
C THR A 164 -10.20 -5.17 2.73
N ARG A 165 -9.32 -6.12 3.05
CA ARG A 165 -9.49 -6.97 4.24
C ARG A 165 -8.20 -7.16 4.99
N LEU A 166 -8.27 -7.00 6.30
CA LEU A 166 -7.25 -7.56 7.19
C LEU A 166 -7.31 -9.08 7.09
N THR A 167 -6.24 -9.67 6.57
CA THR A 167 -6.20 -11.10 6.24
C THR A 167 -5.54 -11.91 7.34
N ARG A 168 -4.61 -11.31 8.08
CA ARG A 168 -3.87 -11.98 9.15
C ARG A 168 -3.56 -11.01 10.28
N VAL A 169 -3.73 -11.48 11.51
CA VAL A 169 -3.19 -10.88 12.73
C VAL A 169 -2.53 -12.00 13.51
N LYS A 170 -1.27 -11.81 13.91
CA LYS A 170 -0.53 -12.74 14.75
C LYS A 170 0.14 -11.94 15.86
N ILE A 171 -0.17 -12.31 17.10
CA ILE A 171 0.44 -11.74 18.30
C ILE A 171 1.19 -12.88 19.00
N ASN A 172 2.50 -12.70 19.14
CA ASN A 172 3.38 -13.57 19.90
C ASN A 172 3.94 -12.77 21.09
N GLU A 173 4.09 -13.42 22.24
CA GLU A 173 4.70 -12.86 23.43
C GLU A 173 6.14 -13.33 23.56
#